data_AF-R6HBK6-F1
#
_entry.id   AF-R6HBK6-F1
#
_cell.length_a   1.000
_cell.length_b   1.000
_cell.length_c   1.000
_cell.angle_alpha   90.00
_cell.angle_beta   90.00
_cell.angle_gamma   90.00
#
_symmetry.space_group_name_H-M   'P 1'
#
loop_
_entity.id
_entity.type
_entity.pdbx_description
1 polymer ?
#
loop_
_entity_poly.entity_id
_entity_poly.type
_entity_poly.pdbx_seq_one_letter_code
_entity_poly.pdbx_strand_id
1 'polypeptide(L)'
;MFDEEKRNGFDIWKRVKADKPVVVENLGQLLHATEMGAAPEVGPHIPVTNKLDLQAVADLGAQRVWLSPELSLVQIEELGDMAPMPLGLTIMGQTELMVTEHCLLMSQGPCNQKCAECARRKSPHYLKDRKGYEMPVITDCTGRSHLYNAVQMDVAHLIPEIIGAGVSTVLVDTTLMNVKETTEKVARAVRARDIAQKDGNKVAKAEGATSGHLFRGVS
;
A
#
# COMPACT_ATOMS: atom_id res chain seq x y z
N MET A 1 -9.02 24.76 1.19
CA MET A 1 -8.62 25.47 -0.05
C MET A 1 -7.15 25.13 -0.29
N PHE A 2 -6.85 24.46 -1.40
CA PHE A 2 -5.51 23.96 -1.72
C PHE A 2 -4.58 25.14 -2.02
N ASP A 3 -3.62 25.41 -1.13
CA ASP A 3 -2.68 26.52 -1.24
C ASP A 3 -1.58 26.15 -2.26
N GLU A 4 -1.80 26.53 -3.54
CA GLU A 4 -0.89 26.27 -4.67
C GLU A 4 0.50 26.91 -4.47
N GLU A 5 0.58 28.06 -3.76
CA GLU A 5 1.84 28.75 -3.50
C GLU A 5 2.76 27.94 -2.58
N LYS A 6 2.21 27.29 -1.54
CA LYS A 6 2.98 26.40 -0.65
C LYS A 6 3.47 25.12 -1.31
N ARG A 7 2.92 24.76 -2.48
CA ARG A 7 3.27 23.54 -3.22
C ARG A 7 4.09 23.81 -4.48
N ASN A 8 4.65 25.02 -4.63
CA ASN A 8 5.38 25.43 -5.84
C ASN A 8 4.57 25.19 -7.14
N GLY A 9 3.24 25.38 -7.11
CA GLY A 9 2.36 25.16 -8.26
C GLY A 9 2.14 23.68 -8.66
N PHE A 10 2.57 22.72 -7.83
CA PHE A 10 2.33 21.30 -8.08
C PHE A 10 0.89 20.92 -7.73
N ASP A 11 0.07 20.80 -8.77
CA ASP A 11 -1.27 20.23 -8.68
C ASP A 11 -1.30 18.83 -9.30
N ILE A 12 -1.57 17.83 -8.45
CA ILE A 12 -1.65 16.43 -8.86
C ILE A 12 -2.85 16.19 -9.79
N TRP A 13 -3.93 16.96 -9.64
CA TRP A 13 -5.18 16.75 -10.36
C TRP A 13 -5.08 17.12 -11.85
N LYS A 14 -4.17 18.01 -12.23
CA LYS A 14 -3.82 18.28 -13.64
C LYS A 14 -3.31 17.03 -14.39
N ARG A 15 -2.91 15.97 -13.67
CA ARG A 15 -2.49 14.68 -14.27
C ARG A 15 -3.62 13.66 -14.37
N VAL A 16 -4.74 13.88 -13.69
CA VAL A 16 -5.91 13.00 -13.74
C VAL A 16 -6.66 13.25 -15.05
N LYS A 17 -7.06 12.16 -15.70
CA LYS A 17 -7.72 12.19 -17.01
C LYS A 17 -9.01 11.39 -16.95
N ALA A 18 -10.01 11.85 -17.70
CA ALA A 18 -11.25 11.10 -17.88
C ALA A 18 -10.97 9.67 -18.39
N ASP A 19 -11.77 8.72 -17.93
CA ASP A 19 -11.70 7.28 -18.25
C ASP A 19 -10.36 6.60 -17.94
N LYS A 20 -9.46 7.25 -17.19
CA LYS A 20 -8.18 6.66 -16.76
C LYS A 20 -8.20 6.29 -15.29
N PRO A 21 -7.55 5.16 -14.94
CA PRO A 21 -7.47 4.74 -13.55
C PRO A 21 -6.69 5.76 -12.71
N VAL A 22 -7.18 6.01 -11.51
CA VAL A 22 -6.49 6.84 -10.51
C VAL A 22 -6.70 6.24 -9.13
N VAL A 23 -5.62 5.97 -8.40
CA VAL A 23 -5.73 5.49 -7.01
C VAL A 23 -6.06 6.67 -6.10
N VAL A 24 -7.06 6.50 -5.24
CA VAL A 24 -7.54 7.50 -4.27
C VAL A 24 -7.46 6.96 -2.85
N GLU A 25 -7.00 7.77 -1.91
CA GLU A 25 -6.69 7.37 -0.53
C GLU A 25 -7.59 8.06 0.51
N ASN A 26 -8.56 8.87 0.09
CA ASN A 26 -9.61 9.42 0.95
C ASN A 26 -10.90 9.72 0.17
N LEU A 27 -12.01 9.90 0.90
CA LEU A 27 -13.34 10.13 0.30
C LEU A 27 -13.42 11.38 -0.57
N GLY A 28 -12.72 12.46 -0.19
CA GLY A 28 -12.69 13.69 -0.98
C GLY A 28 -12.02 13.48 -2.35
N GLN A 29 -10.96 12.67 -2.39
CA GLN A 29 -10.32 12.27 -3.64
C GLN A 29 -11.23 11.38 -4.48
N LEU A 30 -11.96 10.43 -3.88
CA LEU A 30 -12.91 9.58 -4.60
C LEU A 30 -13.99 10.42 -5.28
N LEU A 31 -14.66 11.30 -4.52
CA LEU A 31 -15.68 12.21 -5.05
C LEU A 31 -15.14 13.05 -6.21
N HIS A 32 -13.99 13.70 -6.01
CA HIS A 32 -13.43 14.59 -7.01
C HIS A 32 -12.96 13.85 -8.27
N ALA A 33 -12.36 12.67 -8.13
CA ALA A 33 -11.98 11.83 -9.26
C ALA A 33 -13.20 11.40 -10.09
N THR A 34 -14.30 11.03 -9.43
CA THR A 34 -15.58 10.72 -10.08
C THR A 34 -16.17 11.93 -10.81
N GLU A 35 -16.16 13.13 -10.20
CA GLU A 35 -16.62 14.38 -10.84
C GLU A 35 -15.80 14.72 -12.11
N MET A 36 -14.50 14.41 -12.10
CA MET A 36 -13.62 14.57 -13.26
C MET A 36 -13.85 13.52 -14.35
N GLY A 37 -14.75 12.56 -14.14
CA GLY A 37 -15.00 11.44 -15.05
C GLY A 37 -13.85 10.46 -15.14
N ALA A 38 -12.96 10.41 -14.14
CA ALA A 38 -11.89 9.42 -14.07
C ALA A 38 -12.45 8.04 -13.64
N ALA A 39 -11.58 7.03 -13.60
CA ALA A 39 -11.91 5.68 -13.12
C ALA A 39 -11.24 5.44 -11.75
N PRO A 40 -11.80 5.92 -10.63
CA PRO A 40 -11.12 5.84 -9.34
C PRO A 40 -10.97 4.40 -8.84
N GLU A 41 -9.79 4.05 -8.36
CA GLU A 41 -9.51 2.84 -7.60
C GLU A 41 -9.29 3.23 -6.14
N VAL A 42 -10.11 2.70 -5.23
CA VAL A 42 -10.01 3.01 -3.81
C VAL A 42 -8.79 2.30 -3.23
N GLY A 43 -7.87 3.07 -2.65
CA GLY A 43 -6.69 2.60 -1.95
C GLY A 43 -6.99 2.09 -0.54
N PRO A 44 -6.02 1.41 0.11
CA PRO A 44 -6.23 0.73 1.38
C PRO A 44 -6.46 1.68 2.57
N HIS A 45 -6.23 2.99 2.42
CA HIS A 45 -6.45 3.98 3.50
C HIS A 45 -7.91 4.42 3.65
N ILE A 46 -8.76 4.10 2.68
CA ILE A 46 -10.22 4.17 2.87
C ILE A 46 -10.64 2.81 3.45
N PRO A 47 -11.10 2.74 4.70
CA PRO A 47 -11.42 1.46 5.32
C PRO A 47 -12.65 0.84 4.66
N VAL A 48 -12.42 -0.14 3.79
CA VAL A 48 -13.46 -0.99 3.20
C VAL A 48 -13.37 -2.35 3.86
N THR A 49 -14.20 -2.57 4.87
CA THR A 49 -14.10 -3.69 5.82
C THR A 49 -15.37 -4.54 5.89
N ASN A 50 -16.48 -4.06 5.33
CA ASN A 50 -17.75 -4.76 5.30
C ASN A 50 -18.53 -4.44 4.01
N LYS A 51 -19.67 -5.11 3.82
CA LYS A 51 -20.55 -4.93 2.66
C LYS A 51 -21.06 -3.49 2.47
N LEU A 52 -21.39 -2.79 3.56
CA LEU A 52 -21.91 -1.43 3.48
C LEU A 52 -20.82 -0.48 2.97
N ASP A 53 -19.57 -0.68 3.40
CA ASP A 53 -18.43 0.08 2.89
C ASP A 53 -18.23 -0.15 1.38
N LEU A 54 -18.32 -1.42 0.93
CA LEU A 54 -18.23 -1.78 -0.50
C LEU A 54 -19.31 -1.07 -1.32
N GLN A 55 -20.57 -1.12 -0.87
CA GLN A 55 -21.67 -0.46 -1.56
C GLN A 55 -21.47 1.06 -1.56
N ALA A 56 -21.04 1.65 -0.45
CA ALA A 56 -20.80 3.08 -0.35
C ALA A 56 -19.73 3.55 -1.35
N VAL A 57 -18.60 2.86 -1.45
CA VAL A 57 -17.56 3.25 -2.43
C VAL A 57 -18.00 2.98 -3.88
N ALA A 58 -18.82 1.94 -4.12
CA ALA A 58 -19.41 1.67 -5.43
C ALA A 58 -20.34 2.78 -5.87
N ASP A 59 -21.24 3.23 -4.99
CA ASP A 59 -22.19 4.32 -5.25
C ASP A 59 -21.46 5.65 -5.51
N LEU A 60 -20.27 5.82 -4.91
CA LEU A 60 -19.39 6.96 -5.14
C LEU A 60 -18.53 6.86 -6.41
N GLY A 61 -18.66 5.78 -7.18
CA GLY A 61 -18.04 5.62 -8.50
C GLY A 61 -16.74 4.80 -8.54
N ALA A 62 -16.36 4.13 -7.44
CA ALA A 62 -15.16 3.30 -7.41
C ALA A 62 -15.23 2.15 -8.43
N GLN A 63 -14.13 1.95 -9.18
CA GLN A 63 -13.98 0.90 -10.19
C GLN A 63 -13.20 -0.31 -9.69
N ARG A 64 -12.44 -0.16 -8.60
CA ARG A 64 -11.69 -1.21 -7.89
C ARG A 64 -11.53 -0.81 -6.43
N VAL A 65 -11.42 -1.80 -5.55
CA VAL A 65 -11.00 -1.60 -4.16
C VAL A 65 -9.71 -2.37 -3.88
N TRP A 66 -8.66 -1.66 -3.49
CA TRP A 66 -7.45 -2.22 -2.91
C TRP A 66 -7.67 -2.42 -1.41
N LEU A 67 -7.85 -3.68 -1.02
CA LEU A 67 -8.17 -4.07 0.35
C LEU A 67 -7.04 -3.71 1.31
N SER A 68 -7.42 -3.36 2.54
CA SER A 68 -6.47 -3.09 3.61
C SER A 68 -5.63 -4.33 3.93
N PRO A 69 -4.30 -4.19 4.12
CA PRO A 69 -3.42 -5.29 4.53
C PRO A 69 -3.69 -5.78 5.96
N GLU A 70 -4.58 -5.11 6.70
CA GLU A 70 -5.00 -5.48 8.06
C GLU A 70 -6.15 -6.50 8.08
N LEU A 71 -6.80 -6.73 6.93
CA LEU A 71 -7.88 -7.72 6.82
C LEU A 71 -7.32 -9.15 6.90
N SER A 72 -8.04 -10.01 7.61
CA SER A 72 -7.81 -11.46 7.58
C SER A 72 -8.32 -12.07 6.28
N LEU A 73 -7.82 -13.26 5.93
CA LEU A 73 -8.28 -13.97 4.74
C LEU A 73 -9.78 -14.26 4.77
N VAL A 74 -10.34 -14.57 5.95
CA VAL A 74 -11.78 -14.81 6.14
C VAL A 74 -12.58 -13.54 5.83
N GLN A 75 -12.15 -12.38 6.32
CA GLN A 75 -12.80 -11.10 6.00
C GLN A 75 -12.69 -10.77 4.51
N ILE A 76 -11.56 -11.10 3.87
CA ILE A 76 -11.38 -10.89 2.43
C ILE A 76 -12.33 -11.79 1.64
N GLU A 77 -12.50 -13.05 2.03
CA GLU A 77 -13.44 -14.00 1.42
C GLU A 77 -14.89 -13.50 1.53
N GLU A 78 -15.31 -13.05 2.71
CA GLU A 78 -16.62 -12.45 2.93
C GLU A 78 -16.86 -11.24 2.02
N LEU A 79 -15.86 -10.37 1.85
CA LEU A 79 -15.95 -9.23 0.94
C LEU A 79 -15.98 -9.67 -0.52
N GLY A 80 -15.18 -10.67 -0.90
CA GLY A 80 -15.11 -11.22 -2.24
C GLY A 80 -16.43 -11.76 -2.76
N ASP A 81 -17.19 -12.46 -1.89
CA ASP A 81 -18.51 -13.01 -2.22
C ASP A 81 -19.56 -11.95 -2.54
N MET A 82 -19.36 -10.72 -2.07
CA MET A 82 -20.34 -9.63 -2.14
C MET A 82 -19.89 -8.44 -2.99
N ALA A 83 -18.64 -8.43 -3.44
CA ALA A 83 -18.04 -7.26 -4.09
C ALA A 83 -18.67 -6.99 -5.47
N PRO A 84 -19.26 -5.80 -5.68
CA PRO A 84 -19.81 -5.42 -6.99
C PRO A 84 -18.72 -5.00 -7.99
N MET A 85 -17.46 -4.92 -7.55
CA MET A 85 -16.31 -4.52 -8.35
C MET A 85 -15.09 -5.42 -8.07
N PRO A 86 -14.07 -5.39 -8.95
CA PRO A 86 -12.81 -6.07 -8.70
C PRO A 86 -12.14 -5.66 -7.38
N LEU A 87 -11.64 -6.66 -6.65
CA LEU A 87 -10.80 -6.45 -5.47
C LEU A 87 -9.31 -6.62 -5.81
N GLY A 88 -8.47 -5.83 -5.14
CA GLY A 88 -7.02 -5.84 -5.21
C GLY A 88 -6.38 -6.02 -3.83
N LEU A 89 -5.18 -6.64 -3.78
CA LEU A 89 -4.45 -6.83 -2.52
C LEU A 89 -2.94 -6.67 -2.71
N THR A 90 -2.27 -5.98 -1.78
CA THR A 90 -0.80 -5.94 -1.73
C THR A 90 -0.27 -7.24 -1.12
N ILE A 91 0.54 -8.00 -1.86
CA ILE A 91 1.01 -9.32 -1.46
C ILE A 91 2.47 -9.34 -1.00
N MET A 92 3.25 -8.33 -1.35
CA MET A 92 4.67 -8.22 -1.05
C MET A 92 5.06 -6.75 -0.89
N GLY A 93 5.98 -6.47 0.03
CA GLY A 93 6.48 -5.11 0.25
C GLY A 93 6.93 -4.84 1.68
N GLN A 94 7.31 -3.59 1.95
CA GLN A 94 7.55 -3.12 3.30
C GLN A 94 6.33 -2.34 3.78
N THR A 95 5.61 -2.88 4.76
CA THR A 95 4.42 -2.19 5.31
C THR A 95 4.83 -0.90 6.00
N GLU A 96 4.25 0.23 5.61
CA GLU A 96 4.37 1.49 6.33
C GLU A 96 3.56 1.41 7.63
N LEU A 97 4.19 1.71 8.76
CA LEU A 97 3.59 1.63 10.09
C LEU A 97 3.08 2.99 10.58
N MET A 98 3.80 4.05 10.23
CA MET A 98 3.52 5.39 10.75
C MET A 98 4.10 6.46 9.85
N VAL A 99 3.35 7.54 9.67
CA VAL A 99 3.84 8.81 9.12
C VAL A 99 3.87 9.84 10.24
N THR A 100 5.00 10.53 10.40
CA THR A 100 5.17 11.60 11.37
C THR A 100 5.27 12.94 10.66
N GLU A 101 4.51 13.94 11.14
CA GLU A 101 4.58 15.33 10.65
C GLU A 101 5.88 16.06 11.04
N HIS A 102 6.82 15.36 11.69
CA HIS A 102 8.14 15.85 12.05
C HIS A 102 9.23 14.90 11.57
N CYS A 103 10.38 15.46 11.22
CA CYS A 103 11.54 14.70 10.78
C CYS A 103 12.21 14.01 11.98
N LEU A 104 12.20 12.68 12.03
CA LEU A 104 12.81 11.90 13.11
C LEU A 104 14.35 12.09 13.19
N LEU A 105 14.98 12.58 12.12
CA LEU A 105 16.41 12.90 12.08
C LEU A 105 16.78 14.15 12.91
N MET A 106 15.78 14.86 13.45
CA MET A 106 16.00 15.95 14.41
C MET A 106 16.61 15.45 15.72
N SER A 107 16.49 14.15 16.02
CA SER A 107 17.22 13.49 17.11
C SER A 107 18.74 13.58 16.98
N GLN A 108 19.26 13.78 15.76
CA GLN A 108 20.69 13.94 15.47
C GLN A 108 21.15 15.41 15.43
N GLY A 109 20.30 16.35 15.89
CA GLY A 109 20.63 17.77 16.02
C GLY A 109 19.67 18.72 15.27
N PRO A 110 19.92 20.04 15.32
CA PRO A 110 19.01 21.06 14.82
C PRO A 110 18.63 20.89 13.33
N CYS A 111 17.38 21.20 12.98
CA CYS A 111 16.88 21.21 11.61
C CYS A 111 17.02 22.60 11.01
N ASN A 112 17.63 22.70 9.82
CA ASN A 112 17.73 23.96 9.07
C ASN A 112 16.62 24.14 8.02
N GLN A 113 15.62 23.24 8.02
CA GLN A 113 14.46 23.21 7.12
C GLN A 113 14.77 23.09 5.62
N LYS A 114 16.05 22.89 5.24
CA LYS A 114 16.46 22.60 3.85
C LYS A 114 16.37 21.10 3.55
N CYS A 115 15.15 20.58 3.57
CA CYS A 115 14.85 19.15 3.52
C CYS A 115 15.48 18.42 2.30
N ALA A 116 15.39 19.01 1.10
CA ALA A 116 15.92 18.43 -0.12
C ALA A 116 17.46 18.30 -0.15
N GLU A 117 18.16 19.12 0.63
CA GLU A 117 19.63 19.19 0.67
C GLU A 117 20.21 18.58 1.97
N CYS A 118 19.37 18.03 2.83
CA CYS A 118 19.77 17.57 4.15
C CYS A 118 20.76 16.40 4.04
N ALA A 119 22.03 16.64 4.39
CA ALA A 119 23.09 15.64 4.29
C ALA A 119 22.83 14.37 5.12
N ARG A 120 22.07 14.48 6.22
CA ARG A 120 21.68 13.32 7.05
C ARG A 120 20.89 12.31 6.23
N ARG A 121 20.08 12.73 5.26
CA ARG A 121 19.24 11.85 4.43
C ARG A 121 20.03 11.01 3.40
N LYS A 122 21.34 11.24 3.28
CA LYS A 122 22.22 10.47 2.37
C LYS A 122 22.59 9.08 2.92
N SER A 123 22.30 8.82 4.19
CA SER A 123 22.56 7.54 4.85
C SER A 123 21.23 6.87 5.22
N PRO A 124 21.18 5.52 5.28
CA PRO A 124 20.01 4.81 5.77
C PRO A 124 19.81 5.06 7.27
N HIS A 125 18.54 5.08 7.69
CA HIS A 125 18.14 5.34 9.07
C HIS A 125 17.17 4.28 9.56
N TYR A 126 17.27 3.95 10.84
CA TYR A 126 16.41 2.95 11.46
C TYR A 126 16.00 3.40 12.87
N LEU A 127 14.76 3.09 13.26
CA LEU A 127 14.37 3.04 14.67
C LEU A 127 14.53 1.61 15.17
N LYS A 128 15.33 1.45 16.21
CA LYS A 128 15.54 0.16 16.85
C LYS A 128 14.58 -0.01 18.02
N ASP A 129 13.79 -1.08 18.00
CA ASP A 129 12.91 -1.42 19.10
C ASP A 129 13.66 -2.11 20.26
N ARG A 130 12.97 -2.36 21.38
CA ARG A 130 13.53 -3.05 22.55
C ARG A 130 13.95 -4.51 22.30
N LYS A 131 13.43 -5.13 21.24
CA LYS A 131 13.75 -6.51 20.83
C LYS A 131 14.90 -6.54 19.81
N GLY A 132 15.38 -5.37 19.38
CA GLY A 132 16.47 -5.22 18.44
C GLY A 132 16.05 -5.17 16.97
N TYR A 133 14.76 -5.14 16.65
CA TYR A 133 14.27 -4.95 15.28
C TYR A 133 14.55 -3.54 14.80
N GLU A 134 15.09 -3.43 13.58
CA GLU A 134 15.45 -2.17 12.95
C GLU A 134 14.40 -1.80 11.90
N MET A 135 13.55 -0.84 12.24
CA MET A 135 12.46 -0.33 11.40
C MET A 135 13.00 0.81 10.50
N PRO A 136 12.96 0.67 9.17
CA PRO A 136 13.47 1.70 8.26
C PRO A 136 12.75 3.04 8.45
N VAL A 137 13.52 4.13 8.43
CA VAL A 137 13.00 5.51 8.46
C VAL A 137 13.37 6.22 7.17
N ILE A 138 12.36 6.57 6.38
CA ILE A 138 12.52 7.41 5.18
C ILE A 138 11.95 8.79 5.48
N THR A 139 12.59 9.85 5.01
CA THR A 139 12.06 11.22 5.20
C THR A 139 11.78 11.85 3.85
N ASP A 140 10.53 12.28 3.63
CA ASP A 140 10.07 12.84 2.37
C ASP A 140 10.58 14.27 2.13
N CYS A 141 10.35 14.81 0.93
CA CYS A 141 10.79 16.15 0.57
C CYS A 141 10.17 17.28 1.42
N THR A 142 9.06 17.02 2.10
CA THR A 142 8.37 17.97 2.99
C THR A 142 8.84 17.89 4.45
N GLY A 143 9.68 16.90 4.79
CA GLY A 143 10.18 16.72 6.14
C GLY A 143 9.36 15.79 7.02
N ARG A 144 8.38 15.08 6.45
CA ARG A 144 7.64 14.02 7.13
C ARG A 144 8.48 12.74 7.14
N SER A 145 8.50 12.03 8.26
CA SER A 145 9.18 10.73 8.33
C SER A 145 8.18 9.59 8.22
N HIS A 146 8.55 8.59 7.44
CA HIS A 146 7.83 7.38 7.14
C HIS A 146 8.57 6.23 7.81
N LEU A 147 7.91 5.60 8.77
CA LEU A 147 8.44 4.45 9.50
C LEU A 147 7.86 3.19 8.89
N TYR A 148 8.73 2.27 8.46
CA TYR A 148 8.32 1.00 7.89
C TYR A 148 8.57 -0.15 8.85
N ASN A 149 7.82 -1.23 8.69
CA ASN A 149 8.00 -2.44 9.48
C ASN A 149 9.43 -2.97 9.32
N ALA A 150 9.99 -3.63 10.33
CA ALA A 150 11.32 -4.21 10.23
C ALA A 150 11.35 -5.46 9.34
N VAL A 151 10.21 -6.17 9.25
CA VAL A 151 10.08 -7.43 8.53
C VAL A 151 9.24 -7.22 7.27
N GLN A 152 9.77 -7.63 6.12
CA GLN A 152 9.04 -7.58 4.84
C GLN A 152 7.87 -8.55 4.81
N MET A 153 6.78 -8.11 4.19
CA MET A 153 5.63 -8.95 3.91
C MET A 153 5.88 -9.76 2.63
N ASP A 154 5.54 -11.06 2.67
CA ASP A 154 5.49 -11.93 1.48
C ASP A 154 4.44 -13.02 1.68
N VAL A 155 3.29 -12.82 1.04
CA VAL A 155 2.16 -13.75 1.08
C VAL A 155 1.94 -14.43 -0.27
N ALA A 156 2.97 -14.48 -1.14
CA ALA A 156 2.86 -15.10 -2.46
C ALA A 156 2.51 -16.60 -2.40
N HIS A 157 2.83 -17.28 -1.30
CA HIS A 157 2.46 -18.67 -1.06
C HIS A 157 0.96 -18.88 -0.78
N LEU A 158 0.19 -17.80 -0.60
CA LEU A 158 -1.26 -17.81 -0.37
C LEU A 158 -2.05 -17.34 -1.60
N ILE A 159 -1.41 -17.22 -2.76
CA ILE A 159 -2.07 -16.75 -3.98
C ILE A 159 -3.28 -17.63 -4.38
N PRO A 160 -3.25 -18.97 -4.28
CA PRO A 160 -4.45 -19.78 -4.52
C PRO A 160 -5.62 -19.37 -3.62
N GLU A 161 -5.36 -19.19 -2.33
CA GLU A 161 -6.36 -18.78 -1.34
C GLU A 161 -6.86 -17.34 -1.58
N ILE A 162 -5.96 -16.42 -1.93
CA ILE A 162 -6.29 -15.02 -2.27
C ILE A 162 -7.18 -14.95 -3.52
N ILE A 163 -6.87 -15.73 -4.56
CA ILE A 163 -7.72 -15.84 -5.77
C ILE A 163 -9.07 -16.45 -5.41
N GLY A 164 -9.07 -17.51 -4.59
CA GLY A 164 -10.29 -18.15 -4.11
C GLY A 164 -11.21 -17.21 -3.34
N ALA A 165 -10.63 -16.29 -2.57
CA ALA A 165 -11.34 -15.24 -1.83
C ALA A 165 -11.83 -14.06 -2.70
N GLY A 166 -11.85 -14.21 -4.03
CA GLY A 166 -12.40 -13.20 -4.95
C GLY A 166 -11.44 -12.05 -5.31
N VAL A 167 -10.17 -12.10 -4.90
CA VAL A 167 -9.18 -11.07 -5.28
C VAL A 167 -8.71 -11.30 -6.72
N SER A 168 -8.90 -10.30 -7.56
CA SER A 168 -8.61 -10.37 -9.00
C SER A 168 -7.25 -9.76 -9.37
N THR A 169 -6.70 -8.90 -8.51
CA THR A 169 -5.50 -8.12 -8.78
C THR A 169 -4.58 -8.15 -7.57
N VAL A 170 -3.27 -8.30 -7.80
CA VAL A 170 -2.28 -8.29 -6.74
C VAL A 170 -1.20 -7.25 -7.01
N LEU A 171 -0.69 -6.62 -5.94
CA LEU A 171 0.35 -5.61 -6.00
C LEU A 171 1.61 -6.06 -5.27
N VAL A 172 2.76 -5.79 -5.90
CA VAL A 172 4.07 -5.89 -5.28
C VAL A 172 4.54 -4.46 -5.01
N ASP A 173 4.61 -4.08 -3.74
CA ASP A 173 5.10 -2.77 -3.34
C ASP A 173 6.63 -2.78 -3.33
N THR A 174 7.20 -2.08 -4.31
CA THR A 174 8.64 -1.99 -4.55
C THR A 174 9.23 -0.70 -3.99
N THR A 175 8.49 0.08 -3.18
CA THR A 175 8.87 1.43 -2.75
C THR A 175 10.26 1.50 -2.10
N LEU A 176 10.61 0.50 -1.29
CA LEU A 176 11.92 0.42 -0.62
C LEU A 176 12.89 -0.60 -1.24
N MET A 177 12.54 -1.15 -2.40
CA MET A 177 13.34 -2.19 -3.05
C MET A 177 14.31 -1.59 -4.05
N ASN A 178 15.50 -2.17 -4.14
CA ASN A 178 16.39 -1.93 -5.28
C ASN A 178 15.93 -2.71 -6.52
N VAL A 179 16.60 -2.48 -7.65
CA VAL A 179 16.26 -3.12 -8.95
C VAL A 179 16.30 -4.65 -8.89
N LYS A 180 17.29 -5.22 -8.20
CA LYS A 180 17.44 -6.67 -8.07
C LYS A 180 16.29 -7.25 -7.25
N GLU A 181 16.04 -6.69 -6.07
CA GLU A 181 14.95 -7.12 -5.18
C GLU A 181 13.58 -7.00 -5.88
N THR A 182 13.35 -5.89 -6.59
CA THR A 182 12.14 -5.67 -7.39
C THR A 182 11.96 -6.78 -8.42
N THR A 183 13.01 -7.10 -9.18
CA THR A 183 12.98 -8.14 -10.21
C THR A 183 12.64 -9.51 -9.59
N GLU A 184 13.29 -9.86 -8.48
CA GLU A 184 13.07 -11.12 -7.79
C GLU A 184 11.64 -11.24 -7.24
N LYS A 185 11.11 -10.18 -6.63
CA LYS A 185 9.76 -10.15 -6.04
C LYS A 185 8.67 -10.18 -7.09
N VAL A 186 8.82 -9.44 -8.19
CA VAL A 186 7.87 -9.48 -9.30
C VAL A 186 7.88 -10.84 -9.99
N ALA A 187 9.07 -11.42 -10.26
CA ALA A 187 9.17 -12.76 -10.84
C ALA A 187 8.52 -13.82 -9.94
N ARG A 188 8.67 -13.70 -8.62
CA ARG A 188 8.01 -14.56 -7.64
C ARG A 188 6.49 -14.41 -7.68
N ALA A 189 5.95 -13.19 -7.76
CA ALA A 189 4.51 -12.94 -7.88
C ALA A 189 3.92 -13.61 -9.12
N VAL A 190 4.58 -13.40 -10.27
CA VAL A 190 4.19 -14.00 -11.55
C VAL A 190 4.20 -15.52 -11.46
N ARG A 191 5.28 -16.11 -10.94
CA ARG A 191 5.37 -17.56 -10.74
C ARG A 191 4.27 -18.09 -9.81
N ALA A 192 3.96 -17.39 -8.71
CA ALA A 192 2.92 -17.80 -7.78
C ALA A 192 1.54 -17.79 -8.44
N ARG A 193 1.21 -16.74 -9.21
CA ARG A 193 0.00 -16.66 -10.02
C ARG A 193 -0.08 -17.82 -11.02
N ASP A 194 0.97 -18.04 -11.80
CA ASP A 194 0.96 -19.03 -12.88
C ASP A 194 0.78 -20.46 -12.34
N ILE A 195 1.42 -20.78 -11.21
CA ILE A 195 1.24 -22.07 -10.53
C ILE A 195 -0.19 -22.19 -9.99
N ALA A 196 -0.69 -21.17 -9.28
CA ALA A 196 -2.04 -21.18 -8.72
C ALA A 196 -3.12 -21.39 -9.80
N GLN A 197 -2.98 -20.71 -10.95
CA GLN A 197 -3.94 -20.83 -12.06
C GLN A 197 -3.86 -22.15 -12.81
N LYS A 198 -2.68 -22.81 -12.84
CA LYS A 198 -2.49 -24.03 -13.61
C LYS A 198 -3.05 -25.27 -12.92
N ASP A 199 -2.78 -25.44 -11.63
CA ASP A 199 -3.11 -26.67 -10.90
C ASP A 199 -3.48 -26.43 -9.43
N GLY A 200 -3.67 -25.17 -9.01
CA GLY A 200 -4.01 -24.81 -7.63
C GLY A 200 -2.86 -24.98 -6.64
N ASN A 201 -1.64 -25.29 -7.10
CA ASN A 201 -0.49 -25.41 -6.21
C ASN A 201 0.00 -24.04 -5.72
N LYS A 202 0.90 -24.08 -4.72
CA LYS A 202 1.50 -22.89 -4.11
C LYS A 202 3.02 -22.89 -4.18
N VAL A 203 3.60 -21.70 -4.24
CA VAL A 203 5.04 -21.51 -4.02
C VAL A 203 5.36 -21.70 -2.53
N ALA A 204 6.63 -22.02 -2.23
CA ALA A 204 7.10 -22.08 -0.84
C ALA A 204 7.02 -20.71 -0.17
N LYS A 205 6.72 -20.70 1.14
CA LYS A 205 6.77 -19.48 1.98
C LYS A 205 8.18 -18.90 1.98
N ALA A 206 8.29 -17.59 1.83
CA ALA A 206 9.59 -16.91 1.90
C ALA A 206 10.14 -16.95 3.33
N GLU A 207 11.43 -17.27 3.45
CA GLU A 207 12.12 -17.28 4.74
C GLU A 207 12.23 -15.85 5.31
N GLY A 208 12.04 -15.71 6.62
CA GLY A 208 12.13 -14.41 7.30
C GLY A 208 11.02 -13.41 6.99
N ALA A 209 10.05 -13.74 6.13
CA ALA A 209 8.95 -12.85 5.77
C ALA A 209 7.73 -13.01 6.69
N THR A 210 7.03 -11.90 6.94
CA THR A 210 5.75 -11.90 7.65
C THR A 210 4.57 -12.15 6.71
N SER A 211 3.51 -12.75 7.24
CA SER A 211 2.22 -12.88 6.56
C SER A 211 1.25 -11.73 6.85
N GLY A 212 1.72 -10.70 7.57
CA GLY A 212 0.86 -9.60 8.02
C GLY A 212 -0.29 -10.11 8.90
N HIS A 213 -1.47 -9.54 8.68
CA HIS A 213 -2.69 -9.82 9.45
C HIS A 213 -3.60 -10.90 8.83
N LEU A 214 -3.20 -11.53 7.72
CA LEU A 214 -4.05 -12.50 7.02
C LEU A 214 -4.59 -13.64 7.89
N PHE A 215 -3.87 -14.02 8.95
CA PHE A 215 -4.29 -15.06 9.90
C PHE A 215 -4.70 -14.54 11.28
N ARG A 216 -4.60 -13.22 11.49
CA ARG A 216 -4.90 -12.53 12.75
C ARG A 216 -5.45 -11.16 12.38
N GLY A 217 -6.74 -11.15 12.03
CA GLY A 217 -7.44 -9.91 11.69
C GLY A 217 -7.34 -8.91 12.86
N VAL A 218 -7.44 -7.63 12.52
CA VAL A 218 -7.58 -6.58 13.52
C VAL A 218 -9.04 -6.61 13.99
N SER A 219 -9.24 -7.04 15.25
CA SER A 219 -10.53 -7.07 15.94
C SER A 219 -10.91 -5.72 16.52
#